data_AF-A0A3D3TIU4-F1
#
_entry.id   AF-A0A3D3TIU4-F1
#
_cell.length_a   1.000
_cell.length_b   1.000
_cell.length_c   1.000
_cell.angle_alpha   90.00
_cell.angle_beta   90.00
_cell.angle_gamma   90.00
#
_symmetry.space_group_name_H-M   'P 1'
#
loop_
_entity.id
_entity.type
_entity.pdbx_description
1 polymer ?
#
loop_
_entity_poly.entity_id
_entity_poly.type
_entity_poly.pdbx_seq_one_letter_code
_entity_poly.pdbx_strand_id
1 'polypeptide(L)'
;MTFVNDTSRSPRAQVRPIAIERVELEGFVRRYQDLMKSTSLALQYEYLESSGRIDNFRKAIGSIEGDFTGWFFNDSDIYKWIEAASYSLAYNEDSEIRTRIDSLITLIESVQKKSEGGYVNTYFTGKRASEKWKDLKS
;
A
#
# COMPACT_ATOMS: atom_id res chain seq x y z
N MET A 1 21.26 -3.06 2.29
CA MET A 1 20.89 -2.37 3.54
C MET A 1 19.73 -1.47 3.21
N THR A 2 18.61 -1.73 3.85
CA THR A 2 17.31 -1.15 3.58
C THR A 2 17.06 -0.09 4.64
N PHE A 3 16.86 1.14 4.19
CA PHE A 3 16.53 2.27 5.04
C PHE A 3 15.11 2.71 4.71
N VAL A 4 14.28 2.83 5.73
CA VAL A 4 12.91 3.36 5.59
C VAL A 4 12.95 4.80 5.05
N ASN A 5 13.84 5.61 5.61
CA ASN A 5 14.12 6.96 5.14
C ASN A 5 15.62 7.22 5.25
N ASP A 6 16.34 7.19 4.13
CA ASP A 6 17.79 7.39 4.10
C ASP A 6 18.14 8.87 4.15
N THR A 7 18.48 9.36 5.35
CA THR A 7 18.94 10.73 5.57
C THR A 7 20.47 10.87 5.58
N SER A 8 21.23 9.82 5.22
CA SER A 8 22.70 9.80 5.30
C SER A 8 23.37 10.86 4.43
N ARG A 9 22.70 11.32 3.37
CA ARG A 9 23.15 12.38 2.45
C ARG A 9 22.62 13.78 2.79
N SER A 10 21.78 13.91 3.82
CA SER A 10 21.21 15.21 4.19
C SER A 10 22.25 16.05 4.95
N PRO A 11 22.58 17.26 4.47
CA PRO A 11 23.55 18.13 5.14
C PRO A 11 23.04 18.66 6.49
N ARG A 12 21.75 18.49 6.79
CA ARG A 12 21.11 18.94 8.04
C ARG A 12 20.80 17.80 9.01
N ALA A 13 21.06 16.55 8.63
CA ALA A 13 20.80 15.42 9.51
C ALA A 13 21.88 15.34 10.61
N GLN A 14 21.46 15.61 11.85
CA GLN A 14 22.30 15.47 13.05
C GLN A 14 22.49 13.99 13.45
N VAL A 15 21.52 13.13 13.10
CA VAL A 15 21.52 11.70 13.39
C VAL A 15 21.27 10.90 12.11
N ARG A 16 21.82 9.69 12.05
CA ARG A 16 21.68 8.79 10.91
C ARG A 16 20.77 7.61 11.26
N PRO A 17 19.88 7.19 10.35
CA PRO A 17 19.03 6.03 10.56
C PRO A 17 19.89 4.76 10.61
N ILE A 18 19.42 3.79 11.37
CA ILE A 18 19.96 2.44 11.37
C ILE A 18 19.16 1.63 10.34
N ALA A 19 19.86 0.88 9.48
CA ALA A 19 19.23 0.02 8.50
C ALA A 19 18.35 -1.02 9.21
N ILE A 20 17.22 -1.35 8.61
CA ILE A 20 16.21 -2.21 9.25
C ILE A 20 16.76 -3.59 9.58
N GLU A 21 17.67 -4.11 8.74
CA GLU A 21 18.31 -5.42 8.91
C GLU A 21 19.37 -5.44 10.03
N ARG A 22 19.71 -4.28 10.59
CA ARG A 22 20.65 -4.13 11.72
C ARG A 22 19.94 -4.02 13.06
N VAL A 23 18.61 -4.15 13.10
CA VAL A 23 17.80 -4.06 14.31
C VAL A 23 17.07 -5.38 14.51
N GLU A 24 17.36 -6.04 15.63
CA GLU A 24 16.57 -7.16 16.10
C GLU A 24 15.67 -6.69 17.25
N LEU A 25 14.39 -7.02 17.16
CA LEU A 25 13.40 -6.70 18.18
C LEU A 25 13.20 -7.91 19.10
N GLU A 26 13.09 -7.64 20.39
CA GLU A 26 12.90 -8.65 21.42
C GLU A 26 11.71 -8.33 22.35
N GLY A 27 11.31 -9.32 23.15
CA GLY A 27 10.33 -9.16 24.22
C GLY A 27 8.96 -8.66 23.73
N PHE A 28 8.46 -7.61 24.37
CA PHE A 28 7.10 -7.08 24.15
C PHE A 28 6.86 -6.70 22.69
N VAL A 29 7.81 -6.02 22.03
CA VAL A 29 7.61 -5.51 20.66
C VAL A 29 7.68 -6.65 19.64
N ARG A 30 8.59 -7.62 19.85
CA ARG A 30 8.71 -8.80 18.98
C ARG A 30 7.40 -9.58 18.89
N ARG A 31 6.67 -9.71 19.99
CA ARG A 31 5.35 -10.35 20.01
C ARG A 31 4.37 -9.72 19.00
N TYR A 32 4.36 -8.40 18.85
CA TYR A 32 3.49 -7.72 17.89
C TYR A 32 3.96 -7.90 16.46
N GLN A 33 5.28 -7.94 16.23
CA GLN A 33 5.84 -8.23 14.91
C GLN A 33 5.46 -9.65 14.46
N ASP A 34 5.56 -10.63 15.35
CA ASP A 34 5.19 -12.02 15.08
C ASP A 34 3.67 -12.14 14.81
N LEU A 35 2.82 -11.49 15.63
CA LEU A 35 1.36 -11.47 15.42
C LEU A 35 0.95 -10.82 14.10
N MET A 36 1.61 -9.71 13.76
CA MET A 36 1.38 -8.99 12.52
C MET A 36 1.61 -9.92 11.32
N LYS A 37 2.72 -10.67 11.36
CA LYS A 37 3.07 -11.63 10.31
C LYS A 37 2.16 -12.86 10.30
N SER A 38 1.96 -13.49 11.46
CA SER A 38 1.24 -14.77 11.55
C SER A 38 -0.26 -14.65 11.29
N THR A 39 -0.82 -13.45 11.41
CA THR A 39 -2.28 -13.29 11.43
C THR A 39 -2.73 -11.97 10.81
N SER A 40 -2.21 -10.83 11.27
CA SER A 40 -2.81 -9.54 10.90
C SER A 40 -2.72 -9.24 9.40
N LEU A 41 -1.58 -9.49 8.75
CA LEU A 41 -1.43 -9.20 7.32
C LEU A 41 -2.39 -10.02 6.45
N ALA A 42 -2.53 -11.31 6.74
CA ALA A 42 -3.41 -12.20 6.00
C ALA A 42 -4.88 -11.76 6.13
N LEU A 43 -5.33 -11.53 7.37
CA LEU A 43 -6.70 -11.08 7.66
C LEU A 43 -7.00 -9.69 7.07
N GLN A 44 -6.05 -8.76 7.16
CA GLN A 44 -6.22 -7.43 6.57
C GLN A 44 -6.37 -7.51 5.06
N TYR A 45 -5.59 -8.37 4.38
CA TYR A 45 -5.74 -8.58 2.94
C TYR A 45 -7.13 -9.13 2.57
N GLU A 46 -7.62 -10.10 3.34
CA GLU A 46 -8.98 -10.63 3.17
C GLU A 46 -10.05 -9.53 3.34
N TYR A 47 -9.85 -8.58 4.26
CA TYR A 47 -10.72 -7.42 4.38
C TYR A 47 -10.59 -6.45 3.21
N LEU A 48 -9.41 -6.22 2.66
CA LEU A 48 -9.25 -5.40 1.44
C LEU A 48 -10.03 -5.99 0.26
N GLU A 49 -10.01 -7.31 0.13
CA GLU A 49 -10.75 -8.05 -0.90
C GLU A 49 -12.27 -7.98 -0.63
N SER A 50 -12.72 -8.49 0.51
CA SER A 50 -14.15 -8.63 0.85
C SER A 50 -14.90 -7.30 1.01
N SER A 51 -14.20 -6.23 1.38
CA SER A 51 -14.79 -4.90 1.51
C SER A 51 -14.70 -4.06 0.23
N GLY A 52 -14.22 -4.65 -0.87
CA GLY A 52 -14.22 -4.06 -2.21
C GLY A 52 -13.14 -3.02 -2.47
N ARG A 53 -12.10 -2.91 -1.62
CA ARG A 53 -10.97 -1.98 -1.84
C ARG A 53 -10.19 -2.41 -3.08
N ILE A 54 -9.86 -3.69 -3.19
CA ILE A 54 -9.17 -4.25 -4.35
C ILE A 54 -10.08 -4.18 -5.59
N ASP A 55 -11.38 -4.41 -5.43
CA ASP A 55 -12.34 -4.29 -6.52
C ASP A 55 -12.43 -2.88 -7.10
N ASN A 56 -12.22 -1.82 -6.32
CA ASN A 56 -12.19 -0.46 -6.87
C ASN A 56 -11.08 -0.28 -7.91
N PHE A 57 -9.92 -0.93 -7.74
CA PHE A 57 -8.87 -0.93 -8.75
C PHE A 57 -9.27 -1.73 -10.00
N ARG A 58 -9.89 -2.90 -9.80
CA ARG A 58 -10.43 -3.74 -10.89
C ARG A 58 -11.49 -2.98 -11.72
N LYS A 59 -12.39 -2.26 -11.07
CA LYS A 59 -13.40 -1.38 -11.72
C LYS A 59 -12.73 -0.23 -12.47
N ALA A 60 -11.74 0.42 -11.87
CA ALA A 60 -11.02 1.53 -12.51
C ALA A 60 -10.35 1.11 -13.83
N ILE A 61 -9.78 -0.10 -13.89
CA ILE A 61 -9.20 -0.65 -15.12
C ILE A 61 -10.24 -1.28 -16.05
N GLY A 62 -11.47 -1.49 -15.59
CA GLY A 62 -12.57 -2.07 -16.35
C GLY A 62 -12.50 -3.59 -16.46
N SER A 63 -11.79 -4.26 -15.56
CA SER A 63 -11.74 -5.74 -15.52
C SER A 63 -12.99 -6.33 -14.85
N ILE A 64 -13.72 -5.53 -14.08
CA ILE A 64 -15.05 -5.85 -13.56
C ILE A 64 -15.96 -4.63 -13.73
N GLU A 65 -17.27 -4.86 -13.82
CA GLU A 65 -18.27 -3.79 -13.89
C GLU A 65 -18.63 -3.23 -12.51
N GLY A 66 -19.24 -2.04 -12.50
CA GLY A 66 -19.79 -1.39 -11.32
C GLY A 66 -19.14 -0.05 -10.97
N ASP A 67 -19.83 0.71 -10.11
CA ASP A 67 -19.34 1.99 -9.61
C ASP A 67 -18.41 1.79 -8.38
N PHE A 68 -17.59 2.80 -8.08
CA PHE A 68 -16.72 2.83 -6.90
C PHE A 68 -17.49 2.58 -5.59
N THR A 69 -16.89 1.84 -4.66
CA THR A 69 -17.50 1.49 -3.36
C THR A 69 -16.69 2.05 -2.18
N GLY A 70 -17.39 2.71 -1.25
CA GLY A 70 -16.85 3.17 0.03
C GLY A 70 -16.40 4.63 0.03
N TRP A 71 -15.34 4.96 0.79
CA TRP A 71 -14.87 6.33 0.97
C TRP A 71 -13.81 6.71 -0.07
N PHE A 72 -13.76 7.98 -0.46
CA PHE A 72 -12.84 8.50 -1.50
C PHE A 72 -11.34 8.27 -1.22
N PHE A 73 -10.97 7.92 0.01
CA PHE A 73 -9.59 7.63 0.43
C PHE A 73 -9.31 6.12 0.63
N ASN A 74 -10.26 5.23 0.32
CA ASN A 74 -10.14 3.78 0.54
C ASN A 74 -8.92 3.16 -0.15
N ASP A 75 -8.44 3.75 -1.25
CA ASP A 75 -7.21 3.29 -1.92
C ASP A 75 -6.00 3.30 -0.96
N SER A 76 -5.99 4.20 0.03
CA SER A 76 -4.91 4.29 1.02
C SER A 76 -4.80 3.05 1.92
N ASP A 77 -5.87 2.28 2.08
CA ASP A 77 -5.83 1.03 2.86
C ASP A 77 -4.93 0.00 2.15
N ILE A 78 -4.98 -0.05 0.81
CA ILE A 78 -4.10 -0.92 0.00
C ILE A 78 -2.65 -0.43 0.10
N TYR A 79 -2.42 0.87 -0.01
CA TYR A 79 -1.06 1.42 0.04
C TYR A 79 -0.38 1.15 1.39
N LYS A 80 -1.11 1.33 2.50
CA LYS A 80 -0.61 1.05 3.85
C LYS A 80 -0.38 -0.45 4.08
N TRP A 81 -1.24 -1.30 3.52
CA TRP A 81 -1.03 -2.74 3.60
C TRP A 81 0.23 -3.16 2.85
N ILE A 82 0.46 -2.66 1.63
CA ILE A 82 1.70 -2.91 0.86
C ILE A 82 2.91 -2.47 1.66
N GLU A 83 2.87 -1.28 2.27
CA GLU A 83 3.96 -0.77 3.11
C GLU A 83 4.26 -1.71 4.29
N ALA A 84 3.24 -2.07 5.08
CA ALA A 84 3.40 -2.96 6.22
C ALA A 84 3.92 -4.36 5.82
N ALA A 85 3.36 -4.92 4.74
CA ALA A 85 3.76 -6.19 4.18
C ALA A 85 5.22 -6.15 3.68
N SER A 86 5.64 -5.07 3.03
CA SER A 86 7.03 -4.86 2.58
C SER A 86 8.00 -4.82 3.76
N TYR A 87 7.65 -4.16 4.87
CA TYR A 87 8.46 -4.21 6.09
C TYR A 87 8.57 -5.62 6.66
N SER A 88 7.52 -6.44 6.60
CA SER A 88 7.60 -7.83 7.08
C SER A 88 8.62 -8.66 6.31
N LEU A 89 8.73 -8.45 4.99
CA LEU A 89 9.67 -9.17 4.12
C LEU A 89 11.13 -8.83 4.43
N ALA A 90 11.41 -7.61 4.92
CA ALA A 90 12.77 -7.19 5.27
C ALA A 90 13.37 -7.98 6.45
N TYR A 91 12.53 -8.54 7.33
CA TYR A 91 12.98 -9.34 8.47
C TYR A 91 12.79 -10.85 8.25
N ASN A 92 11.75 -11.24 7.50
CA ASN A 92 11.49 -12.62 7.19
C ASN A 92 10.79 -12.75 5.84
N GLU A 93 11.50 -13.33 4.87
CA GLU A 93 11.00 -13.54 3.53
C GLU A 93 9.78 -14.48 3.53
N ASP A 94 8.74 -14.10 2.78
CA ASP A 94 7.49 -14.84 2.64
C ASP A 94 6.97 -14.71 1.21
N SER A 95 6.98 -15.81 0.46
CA SER A 95 6.64 -15.83 -0.96
C SER A 95 5.17 -15.52 -1.23
N GLU A 96 4.26 -15.85 -0.31
CA GLU A 96 2.85 -15.56 -0.45
C GLU A 96 2.60 -14.07 -0.29
N ILE A 97 3.20 -13.45 0.74
CA ILE A 97 3.13 -12.01 0.94
C ILE A 97 3.72 -11.25 -0.26
N ARG A 98 4.87 -11.71 -0.79
CA ARG A 98 5.47 -11.12 -2.00
C ARG A 98 4.52 -11.18 -3.19
N THR A 99 3.90 -12.33 -3.43
CA THR A 99 2.93 -12.51 -4.54
C THR A 99 1.72 -11.58 -4.41
N ARG A 100 1.21 -11.40 -3.19
CA ARG A 100 0.09 -10.48 -2.90
C ARG A 100 0.51 -9.02 -3.15
N ILE A 101 1.70 -8.61 -2.71
CA ILE A 101 2.25 -7.27 -3.01
C ILE A 101 2.36 -7.05 -4.52
N ASP A 102 2.99 -7.96 -5.25
CA ASP A 102 3.20 -7.84 -6.71
C ASP A 102 1.87 -7.74 -7.47
N SER A 103 0.85 -8.48 -7.01
CA SER A 103 -0.50 -8.43 -7.57
C SER A 103 -1.16 -7.06 -7.38
N LEU A 104 -1.04 -6.47 -6.18
CA LEU A 104 -1.58 -5.15 -5.89
C LEU A 104 -0.83 -4.04 -6.65
N ILE A 105 0.51 -4.14 -6.74
CA ILE A 105 1.33 -3.22 -7.54
C ILE A 105 0.88 -3.26 -9.01
N THR A 106 0.67 -4.46 -9.57
CA THR A 106 0.20 -4.62 -10.95
C THR A 106 -1.15 -3.92 -11.19
N LEU A 107 -2.07 -3.97 -10.23
CA LEU A 107 -3.34 -3.24 -10.30
C LEU A 107 -3.14 -1.72 -10.26
N ILE A 108 -2.30 -1.22 -9.34
CA ILE A 108 -1.99 0.20 -9.21
C ILE A 108 -1.36 0.74 -10.51
N GLU A 109 -0.38 0.02 -11.05
CA GLU A 109 0.24 0.37 -12.34
C GLU A 109 -0.77 0.39 -13.48
N SER A 110 -1.71 -0.55 -13.51
CA SER A 110 -2.72 -0.62 -14.55
C SER A 110 -3.68 0.57 -14.49
N VAL A 111 -4.07 1.01 -13.29
CA VAL A 111 -4.83 2.25 -13.08
C VAL A 111 -4.03 3.46 -13.54
N GLN A 112 -2.73 3.52 -13.18
CA GLN A 112 -1.85 4.60 -13.57
C GLN A 112 -1.70 4.71 -15.09
N LYS A 113 -1.43 3.59 -15.77
CA LYS A 113 -1.26 3.51 -17.24
C LYS A 113 -2.52 3.91 -18.00
N LYS A 114 -3.70 3.59 -17.47
CA LYS A 114 -4.99 3.98 -18.06
C LYS A 114 -5.33 5.46 -17.84
N SER A 115 -4.68 6.12 -16.88
CA SER A 115 -4.98 7.48 -16.49
C SER A 115 -4.04 8.49 -17.14
N GLU A 116 -4.56 9.67 -17.48
CA GLU A 116 -3.73 10.79 -17.95
C GLU A 116 -2.79 11.29 -16.86
N GLY A 117 -1.54 11.61 -17.24
CA GLY A 117 -0.55 12.23 -16.35
C GLY A 117 -0.12 11.37 -15.16
N GLY A 118 -0.37 10.06 -15.18
CA GLY A 118 -0.01 9.15 -14.09
C GLY A 118 -0.91 9.25 -12.85
N TYR A 119 -2.11 9.81 -13.00
CA TYR A 119 -3.07 9.97 -11.91
C TYR A 119 -3.53 8.61 -11.34
N VAL A 120 -3.50 8.47 -10.00
CA VAL A 120 -4.01 7.27 -9.31
C VAL A 120 -4.90 7.71 -8.15
N ASN A 121 -6.20 7.55 -8.36
CA ASN A 121 -7.23 7.51 -7.32
C ASN A 121 -8.49 6.93 -7.97
N THR A 122 -8.89 5.73 -7.55
CA THR A 122 -9.98 4.98 -8.18
C THR A 122 -11.34 5.65 -7.98
N TYR A 123 -11.51 6.52 -6.98
CA TYR A 123 -12.72 7.32 -6.77
C TYR A 123 -13.01 8.28 -7.92
N PHE A 124 -11.97 8.87 -8.52
CA PHE A 124 -12.06 9.83 -9.62
C PHE A 124 -11.85 9.17 -10.99
N THR A 125 -12.37 7.96 -11.16
CA THR A 125 -12.37 7.23 -12.44
C THR A 125 -13.78 7.14 -13.03
N GLY A 126 -13.90 6.72 -14.29
CA GLY A 126 -15.19 6.60 -14.98
C GLY A 126 -15.98 7.92 -14.97
N LYS A 127 -17.23 7.87 -14.47
CA LYS A 127 -18.15 9.01 -14.41
C LYS A 127 -17.61 10.21 -13.62
N ARG A 128 -16.71 9.96 -12.66
CA ARG A 128 -16.11 10.98 -11.78
C ARG A 128 -14.79 11.54 -12.28
N ALA A 129 -14.32 11.12 -13.45
CA ALA A 129 -13.02 11.56 -13.99
C ALA A 129 -12.93 13.07 -14.16
N SER A 130 -14.05 13.75 -14.43
CA SER A 130 -14.11 15.21 -14.57
C SER A 130 -14.10 15.97 -13.24
N GLU A 131 -14.13 15.27 -12.09
CA GLU A 131 -14.17 15.88 -10.74
C GLU A 131 -12.79 15.99 -10.08
N LYS A 132 -11.74 15.47 -10.73
CA LYS A 132 -10.35 15.58 -10.25
C LYS A 132 -10.02 17.03 -9.89
N TRP A 133 -9.44 17.22 -8.71
CA TRP A 133 -8.96 18.51 -8.20
C TRP A 133 -10.01 19.58 -7.87
N LYS A 134 -11.31 19.30 -8.04
CA LYS A 134 -12.37 20.30 -7.79
C LYS A 134 -12.62 20.61 -6.30
N ASP A 135 -12.26 19.70 -5.40
CA ASP A 135 -12.45 19.83 -3.94
C ASP A 135 -11.16 19.48 -3.18
N LEU A 136 -10.02 19.95 -3.68
CA LEU A 136 -8.77 19.92 -2.93
C LEU A 136 -8.66 21.22 -2.12
N LYS A 137 -8.80 21.13 -0.79
CA LYS A 137 -8.62 22.29 0.09
C LYS A 137 -7.17 22.76 0.04
N SER A 138 -7.02 24.09 -0.07
CA SER A 138 -5.72 24.79 0.02
C SER A 138 -5.48 25.31 1.43
#